data_AF-A0A179EZ09-F1
#
_entry.id   AF-A0A179EZ09-F1
#
_cell.length_a   1.000
_cell.length_b   1.000
_cell.length_c   1.000
_cell.angle_alpha   90.00
_cell.angle_beta   90.00
_cell.angle_gamma   90.00
#
_symmetry.space_group_name_H-M   'P 1'
#
loop_
_entity.id
_entity.type
_entity.pdbx_description
1 polymer ?
#
loop_
_entity_poly.entity_id
_entity_poly.type
_entity_poly.pdbx_seq_one_letter_code
_entity_poly.pdbx_strand_id
1 'polypeptide(L)'
;MLHNIGLQLRNTQLYEQFLQSQRKESGHGTTLHWAFNNGTRWNSDMRMMERALRLRPGLNTFFNDVQNRWETDGLCDRTKPAVLQYRLSAYDWKVIEVLVKLLKPFEIATKQLQGNGVPAGRSTCGSFDEYFPVFEVLLDHLESAIEGTIFEEVEDPVTREKKDVEVAIYDGLDSRTRRLLKVYIKLGWKKLHKYYSRLTSAAYVGAVVFNPAKKWRLLDQLWSRVPSRKTKSWRLEYEAKLLEIWETYRERDVDNEVLVTSDEASMDYIERRLARTVAGSPFNQGSLGASGARKSSRKTKSSTAGGTGDDEYARYCAEDVVNSHHYRSRPIDWWKINRNRYPRLSLMAVDMLTIPSTSAESERTFSSAGPNATEESRAIRDTKRLEHILPSNTGFYRNFTDLLRKVFVCDASRRITAKQALNHPWFQTIAAPDDGTEAAQFQLDQHREGTMNA
;
A
#
# COMPACT_ATOMS: atom_id res chain seq x y z
N MET A 1 25.21 -15.06 -14.12
CA MET A 1 26.13 -14.27 -14.97
C MET A 1 26.22 -12.81 -14.52
N LEU A 2 25.14 -12.03 -14.52
CA LEU A 2 25.15 -10.61 -14.11
C LEU A 2 25.83 -10.34 -12.76
N HIS A 3 25.50 -11.13 -11.73
CA HIS A 3 26.16 -11.02 -10.42
C HIS A 3 27.70 -11.12 -10.53
N ASN A 4 28.21 -12.08 -11.31
CA ASN A 4 29.64 -12.30 -11.48
C ASN A 4 30.29 -11.19 -12.30
N ILE A 5 29.59 -10.61 -13.30
CA ILE A 5 30.06 -9.39 -13.98
C ILE A 5 30.26 -8.28 -12.95
N GLY A 6 29.27 -8.06 -12.09
CA GLY A 6 29.37 -7.11 -10.98
C GLY A 6 30.58 -7.37 -10.09
N LEU A 7 30.82 -8.62 -9.68
CA LEU A 7 31.99 -8.98 -8.88
C LEU A 7 33.32 -8.63 -9.56
N GLN A 8 33.45 -8.86 -10.87
CA GLN A 8 34.65 -8.47 -11.62
C GLN A 8 34.82 -6.94 -11.69
N LEU A 9 33.71 -6.21 -11.82
CA LEU A 9 33.68 -4.75 -11.83
C LEU A 9 33.96 -4.10 -10.46
N ARG A 10 34.20 -4.88 -9.39
CA ARG A 10 34.75 -4.35 -8.13
C ARG A 10 36.23 -4.00 -8.24
N ASN A 11 36.94 -4.55 -9.23
CA ASN A 11 38.32 -4.20 -9.50
C ASN A 11 38.37 -2.80 -10.13
N THR A 12 39.06 -1.86 -9.47
CA THR A 12 39.15 -0.45 -9.89
C THR A 12 39.63 -0.27 -11.32
N GLN A 13 40.60 -1.08 -11.77
CA GLN A 13 41.15 -0.97 -13.13
C GLN A 13 40.13 -1.40 -14.19
N LEU A 14 39.47 -2.54 -13.98
CA LEU A 14 38.40 -2.99 -14.88
C LEU A 14 37.19 -2.05 -14.85
N TYR A 15 36.89 -1.48 -13.69
CA TYR A 15 35.81 -0.53 -13.54
C TYR A 15 36.05 0.76 -14.33
N GLU A 16 37.26 1.34 -14.23
CA GLU A 16 37.62 2.52 -15.03
C GLU A 16 37.59 2.23 -16.54
N GLN A 17 38.08 1.06 -16.96
CA GLN A 17 37.95 0.63 -18.35
C GLN A 17 36.49 0.55 -18.80
N PHE A 18 35.61 0.02 -17.95
CA PHE A 18 34.18 -0.02 -18.22
C PHE A 18 33.56 1.39 -18.32
N LEU A 19 33.94 2.31 -17.44
CA LEU A 19 33.48 3.71 -17.54
C LEU A 19 33.99 4.40 -18.82
N GLN A 20 35.22 4.11 -19.26
CA GLN A 20 35.75 4.62 -20.52
C GLN A 20 34.96 4.09 -21.72
N SER A 21 34.65 2.78 -21.77
CA SER A 21 33.83 2.20 -22.83
C SER A 21 32.41 2.78 -22.85
N GLN A 22 31.83 3.11 -21.69
CA GLN A 22 30.55 3.85 -21.63
C GLN A 22 30.65 5.24 -22.25
N ARG A 23 31.71 6.01 -21.97
CA ARG A 23 31.92 7.36 -22.53
C ARG A 23 32.10 7.33 -24.05
N LYS A 24 32.80 6.30 -24.58
CA LYS A 24 32.94 6.09 -26.02
C LYS A 24 31.59 5.90 -26.70
N GLU A 25 30.70 5.13 -26.09
CA GLU A 25 29.40 4.78 -26.64
C GLU A 25 28.37 5.93 -26.52
N SER A 26 28.34 6.61 -25.37
CA SER A 26 27.34 7.65 -25.13
C SER A 26 27.69 9.00 -25.76
N GLY A 27 28.96 9.23 -26.10
CA GLY A 27 29.46 10.54 -26.53
C GLY A 27 29.39 11.63 -25.46
N HIS A 28 29.02 11.27 -24.22
CA HIS A 28 28.83 12.19 -23.10
C HIS A 28 29.75 11.83 -21.93
N GLY A 29 30.13 12.84 -21.14
CA GLY A 29 30.98 12.64 -19.96
C GLY A 29 30.29 11.89 -18.81
N THR A 30 28.96 11.81 -18.83
CA THR A 30 28.16 11.13 -17.79
C THR A 30 28.18 9.62 -17.99
N THR A 31 28.44 8.90 -16.91
CA THR A 31 28.48 7.43 -16.89
C THR A 31 27.52 6.91 -15.84
N LEU A 32 27.05 5.67 -16.04
CA LEU A 32 26.16 5.01 -15.12
C LEU A 32 26.94 3.94 -14.35
N HIS A 33 26.88 4.01 -13.03
CA HIS A 33 27.50 3.00 -12.17
C HIS A 33 26.74 1.67 -12.22
N TRP A 34 27.48 0.58 -12.00
CA TRP A 34 26.91 -0.75 -11.90
C TRP A 34 26.01 -0.85 -10.66
N ALA A 35 24.83 -1.47 -10.83
CA ALA A 35 23.92 -1.73 -9.72
C ALA A 35 24.21 -3.13 -9.17
N PHE A 36 24.77 -3.20 -7.97
CA PHE A 36 25.02 -4.47 -7.29
C PHE A 36 23.74 -5.02 -6.69
N ASN A 37 23.49 -6.31 -6.89
CA ASN A 37 22.49 -7.01 -6.10
C ASN A 37 23.00 -7.25 -4.68
N ASN A 38 22.07 -7.37 -3.74
CA ASN A 38 22.34 -7.70 -2.35
C ASN A 38 21.30 -8.70 -1.84
N GLY A 39 21.71 -9.63 -0.98
CA GLY A 39 20.80 -10.65 -0.45
C GLY A 39 19.74 -10.11 0.53
N THR A 40 19.87 -8.85 0.96
CA THR A 40 19.03 -8.25 2.00
C THR A 40 17.92 -7.36 1.45
N ARG A 41 18.04 -6.82 0.23
CA ARG A 41 16.98 -6.02 -0.40
C ARG A 41 16.38 -6.80 -1.54
N TRP A 42 15.11 -7.15 -1.36
CA TRP A 42 14.33 -8.00 -2.28
C TRP A 42 14.25 -7.48 -3.73
N ASN A 43 14.42 -6.17 -3.96
CA ASN A 43 14.43 -5.55 -5.30
C ASN A 43 15.80 -5.50 -6.00
N SER A 44 16.86 -5.95 -5.34
CA SER A 44 18.22 -5.69 -5.79
C SER A 44 18.56 -6.40 -7.12
N ASP A 45 18.05 -7.61 -7.33
CA ASP A 45 18.23 -8.37 -8.57
C ASP A 45 17.51 -7.71 -9.75
N MET A 46 16.27 -7.26 -9.56
CA MET A 46 15.54 -6.55 -10.61
C MET A 46 16.23 -5.23 -10.99
N ARG A 47 16.70 -4.46 -10.01
CA ARG A 47 17.43 -3.20 -10.26
C ARG A 47 18.77 -3.46 -10.96
N MET A 48 19.45 -4.56 -10.65
CA MET A 48 20.66 -4.99 -11.36
C MET A 48 20.34 -5.33 -12.83
N MET A 49 19.25 -6.07 -13.09
CA MET A 49 18.83 -6.40 -14.45
C MET A 49 18.42 -5.16 -15.26
N GLU A 50 17.58 -4.28 -14.71
CA GLU A 50 17.19 -3.02 -15.36
C GLU A 50 18.41 -2.14 -15.67
N ARG A 51 19.36 -2.05 -14.73
CA ARG A 51 20.61 -1.31 -14.92
C ARG A 51 21.46 -1.95 -16.02
N ALA A 52 21.58 -3.28 -16.02
CA ALA A 52 22.36 -4.01 -17.02
C ALA A 52 21.79 -3.80 -18.43
N LEU A 53 20.45 -3.77 -18.59
CA LEU A 53 19.82 -3.47 -19.88
C LEU A 53 20.15 -2.06 -20.38
N ARG A 54 20.14 -1.05 -19.50
CA ARG A 54 20.58 0.33 -19.86
C ARG A 54 22.06 0.40 -20.22
N LEU A 55 22.88 -0.42 -19.56
CA LEU A 55 24.32 -0.50 -19.77
C LEU A 55 24.71 -1.44 -20.92
N ARG A 56 23.76 -2.11 -21.59
CA ARG A 56 24.03 -3.13 -22.61
C ARG A 56 24.98 -2.65 -23.72
N PRO A 57 24.81 -1.46 -24.33
CA PRO A 57 25.75 -0.95 -25.32
C PRO A 57 27.17 -0.80 -24.76
N GLY A 58 27.31 -0.11 -23.62
CA GLY A 58 28.60 0.10 -22.97
C GLY A 58 29.28 -1.20 -22.49
N LEU A 59 28.51 -2.20 -22.06
CA LEU A 59 29.02 -3.53 -21.69
C LEU A 59 29.56 -4.28 -22.90
N ASN A 60 28.85 -4.24 -24.03
CA ASN A 60 29.30 -4.89 -25.26
C ASN A 60 30.62 -4.26 -25.75
N THR A 61 30.70 -2.93 -25.75
CA THR A 61 31.93 -2.19 -26.09
C THR A 61 33.06 -2.52 -25.11
N PHE A 62 32.77 -2.59 -23.81
CA PHE A 62 33.75 -3.01 -22.79
C PHE A 62 34.28 -4.42 -23.03
N PHE A 63 33.41 -5.41 -23.28
CA PHE A 63 33.85 -6.78 -23.57
C PHE A 63 34.70 -6.86 -24.84
N ASN A 64 34.35 -6.09 -25.88
CA ASN A 64 35.14 -6.01 -27.10
C ASN A 64 36.51 -5.35 -26.84
N ASP A 65 36.56 -4.24 -26.11
CA ASP A 65 37.80 -3.55 -25.74
C ASP A 65 38.74 -4.45 -24.91
N VAL A 66 38.19 -5.26 -24.01
CA VAL A 66 38.98 -6.22 -23.20
C VAL A 66 39.46 -7.40 -24.06
N GLN A 67 38.61 -7.94 -24.94
CA GLN A 67 38.98 -9.03 -25.85
C GLN A 67 40.08 -8.60 -26.82
N ASN A 68 39.91 -7.44 -27.48
CA ASN A 68 40.86 -6.92 -28.47
C ASN A 68 42.23 -6.64 -27.84
N ARG A 69 42.27 -6.06 -26.63
CA ARG A 69 43.54 -5.82 -25.92
C ARG A 69 44.26 -7.13 -25.61
N TRP A 70 43.53 -8.14 -25.13
CA TRP A 70 44.12 -9.45 -24.86
C TRP A 70 44.69 -10.12 -26.11
N GLU A 71 44.00 -9.99 -27.27
CA GLU A 71 44.46 -10.51 -28.55
C GLU A 71 45.65 -9.73 -29.14
N THR A 72 45.67 -8.40 -28.98
CA THR A 72 46.68 -7.51 -29.60
C THR A 72 47.99 -7.45 -28.82
N ASP A 73 47.96 -7.56 -27.50
CA ASP A 73 49.14 -7.41 -26.65
C ASP A 73 50.13 -8.61 -26.74
N GLY A 74 49.90 -9.57 -27.64
CA GLY A 74 50.74 -10.78 -27.77
C GLY A 74 50.71 -11.68 -26.52
N LEU A 75 49.77 -11.42 -25.61
CA LEU A 75 49.59 -12.09 -24.31
C LEU A 75 48.68 -13.33 -24.41
N CYS A 76 48.55 -13.96 -25.58
CA CYS A 76 47.78 -15.21 -25.74
C CYS A 76 48.30 -16.35 -24.85
N ASP A 77 49.55 -16.28 -24.38
CA ASP A 77 50.12 -17.20 -23.37
C ASP A 77 49.70 -16.87 -21.92
N ARG A 78 49.14 -15.68 -21.66
CA ARG A 78 48.57 -15.32 -20.34
C ARG A 78 47.13 -15.78 -20.22
N THR A 79 46.76 -16.16 -19.01
CA THR A 79 45.39 -16.57 -18.67
C THR A 79 44.36 -15.53 -19.12
N LYS A 80 43.41 -15.97 -19.96
CA LYS A 80 42.31 -15.14 -20.47
C LYS A 80 41.61 -14.40 -19.31
N PRO A 81 41.33 -13.09 -19.45
CA PRO A 81 40.64 -12.33 -18.41
C PRO A 81 39.32 -12.99 -17.97
N ALA A 82 39.19 -13.25 -16.67
CA ALA A 82 38.03 -13.94 -16.08
C ALA A 82 36.70 -13.23 -16.37
N VAL A 83 36.71 -11.92 -16.61
CA VAL A 83 35.49 -11.16 -16.95
C VAL A 83 34.86 -11.63 -18.26
N LEU A 84 35.67 -12.05 -19.24
CA LEU A 84 35.20 -12.46 -20.57
C LEU A 84 34.36 -13.75 -20.53
N GLN A 85 34.54 -14.60 -19.51
CA GLN A 85 33.74 -15.81 -19.33
C GLN A 85 32.27 -15.50 -19.00
N TYR A 86 31.98 -14.29 -18.54
CA TYR A 86 30.65 -13.83 -18.15
C TYR A 86 30.00 -12.95 -19.21
N ARG A 87 30.57 -12.89 -20.43
CA ARG A 87 29.97 -12.16 -21.56
C ARG A 87 28.61 -12.76 -21.89
N LEU A 88 27.58 -11.92 -21.89
CA LEU A 88 26.20 -12.32 -22.18
C LEU A 88 26.01 -12.44 -23.69
N SER A 89 25.37 -13.53 -24.11
CA SER A 89 24.91 -13.70 -25.49
C SER A 89 23.67 -12.84 -25.78
N ALA A 90 23.33 -12.67 -27.06
CA ALA A 90 22.06 -12.04 -27.45
C ALA A 90 20.85 -12.77 -26.85
N TYR A 91 20.97 -14.09 -26.65
CA TYR A 91 19.96 -14.91 -26.03
C TYR A 91 19.80 -14.61 -24.53
N ASP A 92 20.90 -14.47 -23.80
CA ASP A 92 20.86 -14.15 -22.36
C ASP A 92 20.22 -12.77 -22.11
N TRP A 93 20.51 -11.80 -22.97
CA TRP A 93 19.87 -10.48 -22.91
C TRP A 93 18.35 -10.57 -23.05
N LYS A 94 17.87 -11.42 -23.96
CA LYS A 94 16.45 -11.66 -24.14
C LYS A 94 15.79 -12.28 -22.92
N VAL A 95 16.46 -13.23 -22.26
CA VAL A 95 15.98 -13.80 -20.99
C VAL A 95 15.90 -12.72 -19.90
N ILE A 96 16.89 -11.83 -19.81
CA ILE A 96 16.89 -10.72 -18.85
C ILE A 96 15.71 -9.76 -19.12
N GLU A 97 15.44 -9.42 -20.38
CA GLU A 97 14.30 -8.59 -20.78
C GLU A 97 12.97 -9.21 -20.33
N VAL A 98 12.79 -10.51 -20.55
CA VAL A 98 11.59 -11.25 -20.12
C VAL A 98 11.44 -11.25 -18.60
N LEU A 99 12.53 -11.46 -17.85
CA LEU A 99 12.50 -11.44 -16.39
C LEU A 99 12.16 -10.04 -15.83
N VAL A 100 12.71 -8.98 -16.41
CA VAL A 100 12.40 -7.60 -16.00
C VAL A 100 10.92 -7.29 -16.25
N LYS A 101 10.40 -7.65 -17.42
CA LYS A 101 8.99 -7.48 -17.76
C LYS A 101 8.07 -8.26 -16.81
N LEU A 102 8.41 -9.51 -16.52
CA LEU A 102 7.66 -10.35 -15.57
C LEU A 102 7.63 -9.77 -14.15
N LEU A 103 8.75 -9.19 -13.68
CA LEU A 103 8.85 -8.62 -12.33
C LEU A 103 8.31 -7.20 -12.21
N LYS A 104 8.05 -6.51 -13.33
CA LYS A 104 7.64 -5.10 -13.33
C LYS A 104 6.37 -4.82 -12.52
N PRO A 105 5.29 -5.62 -12.63
CA PRO A 105 4.10 -5.41 -11.82
C PRO A 105 4.36 -5.58 -10.31
N PHE A 106 5.27 -6.46 -9.90
CA PHE A 106 5.63 -6.64 -8.49
C PHE A 106 6.36 -5.42 -7.91
N GLU A 107 7.23 -4.80 -8.71
CA GLU A 107 7.91 -3.57 -8.32
C GLU A 107 6.90 -2.42 -8.14
N ILE A 108 5.98 -2.27 -9.10
CA ILE A 108 4.94 -1.24 -9.07
C ILE A 108 4.03 -1.47 -7.86
N ALA A 109 3.51 -2.69 -7.69
CA ALA A 109 2.67 -3.08 -6.58
C ALA A 109 3.32 -2.76 -5.23
N THR A 110 4.61 -3.08 -5.09
CA THR A 110 5.26 -2.84 -3.80
C THR A 110 5.54 -1.37 -3.55
N LYS A 111 5.94 -0.60 -4.57
CA LYS A 111 6.06 0.86 -4.43
C LYS A 111 4.72 1.49 -4.05
N GLN A 112 3.64 1.05 -4.69
CA GLN A 112 2.28 1.49 -4.41
C GLN A 112 1.89 1.18 -2.96
N LEU A 113 2.04 -0.08 -2.52
CA LEU A 113 1.65 -0.45 -1.16
C LEU A 113 2.53 0.20 -0.08
N GLN A 114 3.80 0.49 -0.36
CA GLN A 114 4.70 1.17 0.58
C GLN A 114 4.45 2.68 0.75
N GLY A 115 3.39 3.23 0.15
CA GLY A 115 3.16 4.68 0.19
C GLY A 115 4.12 5.49 -0.69
N ASN A 116 4.78 4.86 -1.68
CA ASN A 116 5.55 5.57 -2.71
C ASN A 116 4.63 5.82 -3.92
N GLY A 117 3.92 6.95 -3.89
CA GLY A 117 3.07 7.37 -4.99
C GLY A 117 3.92 7.65 -6.23
N VAL A 118 3.36 7.39 -7.41
CA VAL A 118 3.93 7.91 -8.65
C VAL A 118 3.86 9.45 -8.55
N PRO A 119 4.98 10.17 -8.71
CA PRO A 119 4.97 11.63 -8.72
C PRO A 119 3.92 12.13 -9.72
N ALA A 120 3.07 13.06 -9.26
CA ALA A 120 2.02 13.73 -10.04
C ALA A 120 0.76 12.93 -10.44
N GLY A 121 0.53 11.69 -9.97
CA GLY A 121 -0.62 10.88 -10.45
C GLY A 121 -1.57 10.25 -9.41
N ARG A 122 -1.12 9.97 -8.18
CA ARG A 122 -1.96 9.42 -7.10
C ARG A 122 -1.49 9.92 -5.74
N SER A 123 -2.34 10.69 -5.05
CA SER A 123 -2.06 11.20 -3.68
C SER A 123 -2.19 10.14 -2.58
N THR A 124 -2.75 8.96 -2.86
CA THR A 124 -2.88 7.88 -1.89
C THR A 124 -2.28 6.61 -2.46
N CYS A 125 -1.25 6.13 -1.78
CA CYS A 125 -0.55 4.90 -2.07
C CYS A 125 -0.41 4.22 -0.70
N GLY A 126 -0.72 2.93 -0.62
CA GLY A 126 -0.60 2.19 0.64
C GLY A 126 -1.85 2.19 1.52
N SER A 127 -3.01 2.58 0.99
CA SER A 127 -4.28 2.38 1.70
C SER A 127 -4.68 0.90 1.69
N PHE A 128 -5.32 0.44 2.77
CA PHE A 128 -5.60 -0.99 2.97
C PHE A 128 -6.50 -1.60 1.88
N ASP A 129 -7.40 -0.79 1.34
CA ASP A 129 -8.33 -1.13 0.27
C ASP A 129 -7.66 -1.35 -1.09
N GLU A 130 -6.35 -1.13 -1.20
CA GLU A 130 -5.54 -1.49 -2.38
C GLU A 130 -4.85 -2.85 -2.22
N TYR A 131 -4.64 -3.31 -0.98
CA TYR A 131 -3.84 -4.50 -0.70
C TYR A 131 -4.41 -5.77 -1.35
N PHE A 132 -5.70 -6.04 -1.11
CA PHE A 132 -6.36 -7.22 -1.65
C PHE A 132 -6.45 -7.20 -3.19
N PRO A 133 -6.90 -6.10 -3.84
CA PRO A 133 -6.86 -5.97 -5.31
C PRO A 133 -5.47 -6.16 -5.92
N VAL A 134 -4.41 -5.68 -5.27
CA VAL A 134 -3.04 -5.86 -5.77
C VAL A 134 -2.65 -7.33 -5.83
N PHE A 135 -3.00 -8.13 -4.82
CA PHE A 135 -2.74 -9.58 -4.86
C PHE A 135 -3.51 -10.27 -5.99
N GLU A 136 -4.77 -9.88 -6.22
CA GLU A 136 -5.58 -10.42 -7.32
C GLU A 136 -4.93 -10.18 -8.68
N VAL A 137 -4.47 -8.94 -8.93
CA VAL A 137 -3.81 -8.55 -10.18
C VAL A 137 -2.46 -9.25 -10.36
N LEU A 138 -1.67 -9.42 -9.29
CA LEU A 138 -0.38 -10.12 -9.38
C LEU A 138 -0.55 -11.62 -9.64
N LEU A 139 -1.61 -12.23 -9.11
CA LEU A 139 -1.96 -13.62 -9.43
C LEU A 139 -2.39 -13.76 -10.90
N ASP A 140 -3.28 -12.88 -11.37
CA ASP A 140 -3.71 -12.81 -12.78
C ASP A 140 -2.51 -12.68 -13.74
N HIS A 141 -1.57 -11.81 -13.38
CA HIS A 141 -0.35 -11.56 -14.17
C HIS A 141 0.51 -12.82 -14.29
N LEU A 142 0.72 -13.55 -13.19
CA LEU A 142 1.50 -14.79 -13.24
C LEU A 142 0.78 -15.90 -14.00
N GLU A 143 -0.56 -15.98 -13.92
CA GLU A 143 -1.37 -16.92 -14.69
C GLU A 143 -1.27 -16.65 -16.20
N SER A 144 -1.48 -15.41 -16.60
CA SER A 144 -1.29 -14.96 -17.99
C SER A 144 0.12 -15.26 -18.49
N ALA A 145 1.13 -15.02 -17.65
CA ALA A 145 2.53 -15.32 -17.98
C ALA A 145 2.77 -16.84 -18.15
N ILE A 146 2.07 -17.71 -17.40
CA ILE A 146 2.15 -19.17 -17.60
C ILE A 146 1.59 -19.56 -18.97
N GLU A 147 0.51 -18.91 -19.40
CA GLU A 147 -0.12 -19.13 -20.71
C GLU A 147 0.80 -18.64 -21.84
N GLY A 148 1.36 -17.44 -21.69
CA GLY A 148 2.42 -16.93 -22.57
C GLY A 148 2.38 -15.44 -22.84
N THR A 149 1.51 -14.70 -22.16
CA THR A 149 1.31 -13.28 -22.38
C THR A 149 1.39 -12.50 -21.08
N ILE A 150 1.73 -11.22 -21.17
CA ILE A 150 1.67 -10.25 -20.06
C ILE A 150 1.12 -8.94 -20.60
N PHE A 151 0.64 -8.08 -19.71
CA PHE A 151 0.28 -6.71 -20.04
C PHE A 151 1.46 -5.76 -19.76
N GLU A 152 1.80 -4.94 -20.73
CA GLU A 152 2.77 -3.85 -20.61
C GLU A 152 2.04 -2.50 -20.75
N GLU A 153 2.27 -1.59 -19.81
CA GLU A 153 1.75 -0.23 -19.89
C GLU A 153 2.61 0.57 -20.89
N VAL A 154 2.01 0.96 -22.01
CA VAL A 154 2.65 1.78 -23.05
C VAL A 154 2.02 3.17 -23.00
N GLU A 155 2.87 4.19 -22.94
CA GLU A 155 2.45 5.59 -23.04
C GLU A 155 2.44 6.02 -24.50
N ASP A 156 1.30 6.53 -24.95
CA ASP A 156 1.17 7.12 -26.28
C ASP A 156 2.01 8.41 -26.34
N PRO A 157 2.95 8.52 -27.31
CA PRO A 157 3.87 9.64 -27.39
C PRO A 157 3.18 10.99 -27.68
N VAL A 158 1.96 10.98 -28.20
CA VAL A 158 1.19 12.18 -28.58
C VAL A 158 0.19 12.53 -27.48
N THR A 159 -0.64 11.57 -27.07
CA THR A 159 -1.73 11.84 -26.13
C THR A 159 -1.31 11.75 -24.66
N ARG A 160 -0.13 11.17 -24.38
CA ARG A 160 0.33 10.77 -23.03
C ARG A 160 -0.64 9.83 -22.32
N GLU A 161 -1.57 9.22 -23.06
CA GLU A 161 -2.45 8.21 -22.52
C GLU A 161 -1.68 6.92 -22.30
N LYS A 162 -1.89 6.31 -21.14
CA LYS A 162 -1.33 5.00 -20.79
C LYS A 162 -2.33 3.93 -21.18
N LYS A 163 -1.87 2.96 -21.97
CA LYS A 163 -2.67 1.82 -22.44
C LYS A 163 -1.95 0.53 -22.14
N ASP A 164 -2.70 -0.45 -21.66
CA ASP A 164 -2.20 -1.80 -21.41
C ASP A 164 -2.22 -2.57 -22.72
N VAL A 165 -1.05 -3.03 -23.16
CA VAL A 165 -0.87 -3.82 -24.38
C VAL A 165 -0.48 -5.24 -24.00
N GLU A 166 -1.17 -6.23 -24.56
CA GLU A 166 -0.81 -7.64 -24.37
C GLU A 166 0.41 -8.01 -25.23
N VAL A 167 1.44 -8.56 -24.59
CA VAL A 167 2.72 -8.90 -25.21
C VAL A 167 3.06 -10.36 -24.94
N ALA A 168 3.52 -11.07 -25.98
CA ALA A 168 4.01 -12.44 -25.86
C ALA A 168 5.39 -12.48 -25.18
N ILE A 169 5.51 -13.19 -24.05
CA ILE A 169 6.75 -13.20 -23.26
C ILE A 169 7.76 -14.27 -23.67
N TYR A 170 7.31 -15.28 -24.43
CA TYR A 170 8.17 -16.40 -24.84
C TYR A 170 8.57 -16.34 -26.31
N ASP A 171 8.27 -15.24 -26.99
CA ASP A 171 8.66 -15.07 -28.38
C ASP A 171 10.18 -15.15 -28.53
N GLY A 172 10.66 -15.89 -29.53
CA GLY A 172 12.06 -16.25 -29.79
C GLY A 172 12.89 -16.73 -28.58
N LEU A 173 12.26 -17.40 -27.61
CA LEU A 173 12.95 -18.25 -26.64
C LEU A 173 12.88 -19.73 -27.07
N ASP A 174 13.93 -20.49 -26.77
CA ASP A 174 13.97 -21.92 -27.06
C ASP A 174 13.01 -22.72 -26.17
N SER A 175 12.65 -23.94 -26.61
CA SER A 175 11.65 -24.77 -25.92
C SER A 175 12.04 -25.20 -24.51
N ARG A 176 13.34 -25.36 -24.21
CA ARG A 176 13.85 -25.73 -22.89
C ARG A 176 13.75 -24.54 -21.95
N THR A 177 14.20 -23.37 -22.37
CA THR A 177 14.14 -22.14 -21.57
C THR A 177 12.71 -21.71 -21.30
N ARG A 178 11.83 -21.79 -22.31
CA ARG A 178 10.38 -21.56 -22.13
C ARG A 178 9.79 -22.49 -21.07
N ARG A 179 10.09 -23.78 -21.13
CA ARG A 179 9.62 -24.76 -20.14
C ARG A 179 10.13 -24.43 -18.74
N LEU A 180 11.41 -24.08 -18.62
CA LEU A 180 12.02 -23.73 -17.36
C LEU A 180 11.41 -22.46 -16.74
N LEU A 181 11.21 -21.39 -17.54
CA LEU A 181 10.54 -20.17 -17.09
C LEU A 181 9.11 -20.45 -16.63
N LYS A 182 8.32 -21.23 -17.38
CA LYS A 182 6.97 -21.65 -16.96
C LYS A 182 6.98 -22.34 -15.59
N VAL A 183 7.98 -23.21 -15.32
CA VAL A 183 8.12 -23.86 -14.01
C VAL A 183 8.40 -22.82 -12.91
N TYR A 184 9.32 -21.89 -13.13
CA TYR A 184 9.63 -20.85 -12.15
C TYR A 184 8.46 -19.91 -11.88
N ILE A 185 7.72 -19.52 -12.92
CA ILE A 185 6.52 -18.68 -12.77
C ILE A 185 5.46 -19.43 -11.97
N LYS A 186 5.25 -20.73 -12.24
CA LYS A 186 4.35 -21.58 -11.42
C LYS A 186 4.78 -21.66 -9.95
N LEU A 187 6.08 -21.72 -9.67
CA LEU A 187 6.60 -21.69 -8.30
C LEU A 187 6.34 -20.33 -7.64
N GLY A 188 6.56 -19.23 -8.36
CA GLY A 188 6.22 -17.87 -7.93
C GLY A 188 4.74 -17.73 -7.62
N TRP A 189 3.87 -18.22 -8.50
CA TRP A 189 2.42 -18.23 -8.32
C TRP A 189 2.03 -19.03 -7.08
N LYS A 190 2.55 -20.24 -6.90
CA LYS A 190 2.28 -21.06 -5.70
C LYS A 190 2.67 -20.33 -4.41
N LYS A 191 3.80 -19.61 -4.44
CA LYS A 191 4.27 -18.82 -3.30
C LYS A 191 3.34 -17.65 -3.02
N LEU A 192 2.92 -16.90 -4.04
CA LEU A 192 1.98 -15.78 -3.91
C LEU A 192 0.61 -16.26 -3.41
N HIS A 193 0.09 -17.35 -4.00
CA HIS A 193 -1.17 -17.97 -3.61
C HIS A 193 -1.16 -18.43 -2.13
N LYS A 194 -0.03 -18.94 -1.62
CA LYS A 194 0.12 -19.28 -0.19
C LYS A 194 -0.08 -18.08 0.74
N TYR A 195 0.33 -16.88 0.32
CA TYR A 195 0.09 -15.67 1.11
C TYR A 195 -1.34 -15.16 0.93
N TYR A 196 -1.86 -15.22 -0.29
CA TYR A 196 -3.24 -14.90 -0.59
C TYR A 196 -4.23 -15.73 0.27
N SER A 197 -4.00 -17.05 0.40
CA SER A 197 -4.83 -17.94 1.22
C SER A 197 -4.76 -17.64 2.72
N ARG A 198 -3.87 -16.75 3.16
CA ARG A 198 -3.77 -16.28 4.55
C ARG A 198 -4.49 -14.95 4.76
N LEU A 199 -5.02 -14.31 3.70
CA LEU A 199 -5.82 -13.08 3.78
C LEU A 199 -7.25 -13.38 4.27
N THR A 200 -7.38 -14.07 5.39
CA THR A 200 -8.65 -14.61 5.90
C THR A 200 -9.48 -13.59 6.68
N SER A 201 -8.84 -12.49 7.12
CA SER A 201 -9.49 -11.41 7.86
C SER A 201 -10.50 -10.67 6.97
N ALA A 202 -11.69 -10.43 7.51
CA ALA A 202 -12.72 -9.63 6.85
C ALA A 202 -12.29 -8.18 6.61
N ALA A 203 -11.30 -7.68 7.36
CA ALA A 203 -10.81 -6.31 7.22
C ALA A 203 -10.25 -6.02 5.81
N TYR A 204 -9.58 -7.00 5.17
CA TYR A 204 -9.04 -6.82 3.81
C TYR A 204 -10.15 -6.56 2.79
N VAL A 205 -11.24 -7.32 2.87
CA VAL A 205 -12.40 -7.18 1.99
C VAL A 205 -13.23 -5.96 2.40
N GLY A 206 -13.41 -5.75 3.70
CA GLY A 206 -14.14 -4.62 4.26
C GLY A 206 -13.58 -3.28 3.83
N ALA A 207 -12.26 -3.10 3.82
CA ALA A 207 -11.65 -1.86 3.32
C ALA A 207 -11.97 -1.61 1.83
N VAL A 208 -11.98 -2.65 1.00
CA VAL A 208 -12.41 -2.52 -0.41
C VAL A 208 -13.89 -2.16 -0.51
N VAL A 209 -14.74 -2.86 0.26
CA VAL A 209 -16.19 -2.67 0.26
C VAL A 209 -16.57 -1.28 0.73
N PHE A 210 -15.91 -0.78 1.77
CA PHE A 210 -16.16 0.56 2.32
C PHE A 210 -15.50 1.69 1.53
N ASN A 211 -14.70 1.41 0.50
CA ASN A 211 -14.37 2.43 -0.49
C ASN A 211 -15.58 2.63 -1.42
N PRO A 212 -16.27 3.80 -1.37
CA PRO A 212 -17.51 4.03 -2.11
C PRO A 212 -17.32 4.02 -3.63
N ALA A 213 -16.10 4.20 -4.14
CA ALA A 213 -15.77 4.10 -5.56
C ALA A 213 -15.41 2.66 -6.01
N LYS A 214 -15.29 1.71 -5.07
CA LYS A 214 -14.95 0.30 -5.34
C LYS A 214 -16.14 -0.62 -5.02
N LYS A 215 -16.56 -0.68 -3.75
CA LYS A 215 -17.60 -1.56 -3.22
C LYS A 215 -17.38 -3.05 -3.58
N TRP A 216 -18.40 -3.88 -3.35
CA TRP A 216 -18.44 -5.27 -3.82
C TRP A 216 -18.24 -5.42 -5.33
N ARG A 217 -18.66 -4.40 -6.11
CA ARG A 217 -18.52 -4.39 -7.57
C ARG A 217 -17.08 -4.62 -8.04
N LEU A 218 -16.09 -4.01 -7.39
CA LEU A 218 -14.68 -4.22 -7.77
C LEU A 218 -14.26 -5.68 -7.53
N LEU A 219 -14.64 -6.26 -6.39
CA LEU A 219 -14.29 -7.64 -6.05
C LEU A 219 -14.97 -8.63 -6.99
N ASP A 220 -16.25 -8.41 -7.31
CA ASP A 220 -16.98 -9.20 -8.29
C ASP A 220 -16.32 -9.16 -9.67
N GLN A 221 -15.84 -7.99 -10.09
CA GLN A 221 -15.09 -7.84 -11.33
C GLN A 221 -13.77 -8.63 -11.27
N LEU A 222 -12.97 -8.47 -10.23
CA LEU A 222 -11.70 -9.19 -10.07
C LEU A 222 -11.91 -10.71 -10.05
N TRP A 223 -12.84 -11.21 -9.23
CA TRP A 223 -13.16 -12.63 -9.15
C TRP A 223 -13.82 -13.19 -10.41
N SER A 224 -14.39 -12.34 -11.28
CA SER A 224 -14.93 -12.78 -12.56
C SER A 224 -13.86 -13.05 -13.62
N ARG A 225 -12.67 -12.40 -13.51
CA ARG A 225 -11.60 -12.53 -14.51
C ARG A 225 -11.00 -13.93 -14.56
N VAL A 226 -10.98 -14.62 -13.42
CA VAL A 226 -10.42 -15.97 -13.29
C VAL A 226 -11.44 -16.92 -12.64
N PRO A 227 -12.26 -17.62 -13.45
CA PRO A 227 -13.26 -18.55 -12.95
C PRO A 227 -12.68 -19.70 -12.11
N SER A 228 -11.43 -20.10 -12.35
CA SER A 228 -10.76 -21.17 -11.59
C SER A 228 -10.48 -20.82 -10.13
N ARG A 229 -10.40 -19.52 -9.79
CA ARG A 229 -10.28 -19.02 -8.41
C ARG A 229 -11.63 -18.65 -7.80
N LYS A 230 -12.70 -18.62 -8.60
CA LYS A 230 -14.05 -18.25 -8.19
C LYS A 230 -14.75 -19.40 -7.46
N THR A 231 -14.50 -19.54 -6.17
CA THR A 231 -15.45 -20.21 -5.29
C THR A 231 -16.57 -19.23 -4.96
N LYS A 232 -17.82 -19.53 -5.38
CA LYS A 232 -19.00 -18.75 -4.95
C LYS A 232 -19.08 -18.62 -3.42
N SER A 233 -18.40 -19.51 -2.69
CA SER A 233 -18.32 -19.50 -1.24
C SER A 233 -17.57 -18.28 -0.69
N TRP A 234 -16.50 -17.78 -1.32
CA TRP A 234 -15.70 -16.69 -0.72
C TRP A 234 -16.49 -15.40 -0.55
N ARG A 235 -17.27 -15.00 -1.57
CA ARG A 235 -18.14 -13.83 -1.45
C ARG A 235 -19.07 -13.97 -0.24
N LEU A 236 -19.77 -15.10 -0.15
CA LEU A 236 -20.71 -15.38 0.92
C LEU A 236 -20.02 -15.45 2.29
N GLU A 237 -18.83 -16.06 2.36
CA GLU A 237 -18.03 -16.17 3.58
C GLU A 237 -17.55 -14.80 4.08
N TYR A 238 -17.04 -13.94 3.19
CA TYR A 238 -16.60 -12.59 3.58
C TYR A 238 -17.78 -11.68 3.90
N GLU A 239 -18.89 -11.79 3.18
CA GLU A 239 -20.12 -11.07 3.46
C GLU A 239 -20.67 -11.46 4.84
N ALA A 240 -20.73 -12.77 5.16
CA ALA A 240 -21.14 -13.24 6.47
C ALA A 240 -20.25 -12.70 7.60
N LYS A 241 -18.92 -12.71 7.42
CA LYS A 241 -17.98 -12.15 8.41
C LYS A 241 -18.13 -10.63 8.56
N LEU A 242 -18.39 -9.91 7.47
CA LEU A 242 -18.63 -8.46 7.53
C LEU A 242 -19.93 -8.15 8.26
N LEU A 243 -20.98 -8.93 8.03
CA LEU A 243 -22.24 -8.82 8.76
C LEU A 243 -22.05 -9.11 10.25
N GLU A 244 -21.29 -10.15 10.61
CA GLU A 244 -20.95 -10.44 12.01
C GLU A 244 -20.26 -9.27 12.70
N ILE A 245 -19.29 -8.62 12.04
CA ILE A 245 -18.66 -7.41 12.57
C ILE A 245 -19.68 -6.27 12.63
N TRP A 246 -20.48 -6.08 11.58
CA TRP A 246 -21.48 -5.03 11.52
C TRP A 246 -22.46 -5.07 12.68
N GLU A 247 -22.92 -6.25 13.11
CA GLU A 247 -23.83 -6.37 14.26
C GLU A 247 -23.23 -5.77 15.54
N THR A 248 -21.91 -5.86 15.75
CA THR A 248 -21.22 -5.24 16.89
C THR A 248 -21.20 -3.70 16.85
N TYR A 249 -21.34 -3.10 15.67
CA TYR A 249 -21.45 -1.65 15.48
C TYR A 249 -22.91 -1.21 15.44
N ARG A 250 -23.80 -2.06 14.94
CA ARG A 250 -25.24 -1.82 14.87
C ARG A 250 -25.82 -1.53 16.25
N GLU A 251 -25.28 -2.10 17.33
CA GLU A 251 -25.79 -1.89 18.69
C GLU A 251 -25.17 -0.68 19.43
N ARG A 252 -24.12 -0.05 18.88
CA ARG A 252 -23.42 1.06 19.56
C ARG A 252 -24.27 2.32 19.65
N ASP A 253 -24.28 2.95 20.81
CA ASP A 253 -24.88 4.28 20.96
C ASP A 253 -24.02 5.32 20.24
N VAL A 254 -24.66 6.24 19.52
CA VAL A 254 -23.96 7.25 18.72
C VAL A 254 -24.35 8.62 19.25
N ASP A 255 -23.54 9.16 20.14
CA ASP A 255 -23.67 10.55 20.56
C ASP A 255 -23.43 11.46 19.35
N ASN A 256 -24.46 12.24 19.04
CA ASN A 256 -24.54 13.09 17.87
C ASN A 256 -23.78 14.42 18.07
N GLU A 257 -22.55 14.36 18.59
CA GLU A 257 -21.70 15.55 18.66
C GLU A 257 -21.00 15.79 17.32
N VAL A 258 -21.47 16.83 16.64
CA VAL A 258 -20.93 17.34 15.38
C VAL A 258 -19.60 18.04 15.68
N LEU A 259 -18.50 17.29 15.67
CA LEU A 259 -17.16 17.87 15.58
C LEU A 259 -16.93 18.39 14.16
N VAL A 260 -17.17 19.69 13.97
CA VAL A 260 -16.77 20.43 12.78
C VAL A 260 -15.24 20.49 12.77
N THR A 261 -14.59 19.52 12.12
CA THR A 261 -13.14 19.59 11.91
C THR A 261 -12.83 20.51 10.75
N SER A 262 -12.06 21.56 11.02
CA SER A 262 -11.48 22.50 10.06
C SER A 262 -10.43 21.81 9.16
N ASP A 263 -10.89 21.01 8.21
CA ASP A 263 -10.02 20.47 7.14
C ASP A 263 -10.71 20.61 5.76
N GLU A 264 -11.27 21.80 5.52
CA GLU A 264 -11.93 22.22 4.27
C GLU A 264 -10.98 22.36 3.06
N ALA A 265 -9.67 22.12 3.25
CA ALA A 265 -8.65 22.44 2.26
C ALA A 265 -8.57 21.43 1.09
N SER A 266 -9.17 20.24 1.19
CA SER A 266 -8.90 19.17 0.22
C SER A 266 -9.96 18.96 -0.88
N MET A 267 -11.13 19.61 -0.80
CA MET A 267 -12.20 19.48 -1.81
C MET A 267 -12.52 20.83 -2.47
N ASP A 268 -12.68 20.86 -3.78
CA ASP A 268 -13.12 22.07 -4.47
C ASP A 268 -14.58 22.43 -4.14
N TYR A 269 -15.01 23.64 -4.46
CA TYR A 269 -16.36 24.14 -4.15
C TYR A 269 -17.48 23.30 -4.81
N ILE A 270 -17.24 22.83 -6.04
CA ILE A 270 -18.19 22.05 -6.84
C ILE A 270 -18.29 20.63 -6.29
N GLU A 271 -17.17 19.98 -5.99
CA GLU A 271 -17.11 18.66 -5.36
C GLU A 271 -17.82 18.66 -4.01
N ARG A 272 -17.60 19.70 -3.19
CA ARG A 272 -18.32 19.90 -1.93
C ARG A 272 -19.83 20.02 -2.13
N ARG A 273 -20.28 20.72 -3.17
CA ARG A 273 -21.71 20.93 -3.43
C ARG A 273 -22.38 19.68 -3.98
N LEU A 274 -21.71 18.93 -4.86
CA LEU A 274 -22.16 17.63 -5.35
C LEU A 274 -22.27 16.61 -4.20
N ALA A 275 -21.25 16.54 -3.33
CA ALA A 275 -21.25 15.66 -2.17
C ALA A 275 -22.44 15.90 -1.23
N ARG A 276 -22.72 17.17 -0.90
CA ARG A 276 -23.87 17.56 -0.07
C ARG A 276 -25.21 17.27 -0.73
N THR A 277 -25.28 17.33 -2.05
CA THR A 277 -26.52 17.06 -2.81
C THR A 277 -26.86 15.56 -2.78
N VAL A 278 -25.84 14.70 -2.81
CA VAL A 278 -25.98 13.23 -2.71
C VAL A 278 -26.24 12.78 -1.27
N ALA A 279 -25.70 13.49 -0.26
CA ALA A 279 -25.83 13.12 1.16
C ALA A 279 -27.24 13.33 1.76
N GLY A 280 -28.14 14.03 1.05
CA GLY A 280 -29.45 14.43 1.58
C GLY A 280 -29.36 15.58 2.59
N SER A 281 -30.26 16.56 2.50
CA SER A 281 -30.28 17.71 3.42
C SER A 281 -30.59 17.26 4.86
N PRO A 282 -29.77 17.63 5.88
CA PRO A 282 -30.09 17.40 7.29
C PRO A 282 -31.19 18.34 7.82
N PHE A 283 -31.58 19.37 7.05
CA PHE A 283 -32.57 20.36 7.44
C PHE A 283 -33.77 20.28 6.48
N ASN A 284 -34.78 19.51 6.88
CA ASN A 284 -36.16 19.80 6.52
C ASN A 284 -37.12 19.21 7.56
N GLN A 285 -37.02 19.71 8.78
CA GLN A 285 -38.17 19.82 9.69
C GLN A 285 -38.44 21.31 9.88
N GLY A 286 -39.63 21.78 9.47
CA GLY A 286 -40.10 23.14 9.75
C GLY A 286 -40.52 23.97 8.53
N SER A 287 -41.76 23.74 8.09
CA SER A 287 -42.70 24.61 7.33
C SER A 287 -42.25 26.02 6.91
N LEU A 288 -42.52 26.39 5.64
CA LEU A 288 -43.52 27.41 5.26
C LEU A 288 -43.82 27.36 3.74
N GLY A 289 -45.10 27.54 3.37
CA GLY A 289 -45.67 27.42 2.02
C GLY A 289 -45.21 28.50 1.01
N ALA A 290 -45.59 28.45 -0.27
CA ALA A 290 -46.97 28.36 -0.73
C ALA A 290 -47.13 27.93 -2.21
N SER A 291 -48.34 27.41 -2.48
CA SER A 291 -49.13 27.54 -3.72
C SER A 291 -48.80 26.65 -4.94
N GLY A 292 -49.67 25.65 -5.15
CA GLY A 292 -49.79 24.90 -6.40
C GLY A 292 -50.75 23.73 -6.30
N ALA A 293 -52.03 24.02 -6.09
CA ALA A 293 -53.09 23.02 -5.90
C ALA A 293 -53.25 22.07 -7.10
N ARG A 294 -53.34 20.76 -6.83
CA ARG A 294 -54.32 19.87 -7.49
C ARG A 294 -54.58 18.61 -6.66
N LYS A 295 -55.85 18.45 -6.30
CA LYS A 295 -56.47 17.37 -5.53
C LYS A 295 -56.34 16.02 -6.24
N SER A 296 -56.03 14.96 -5.49
CA SER A 296 -56.76 13.69 -5.62
C SER A 296 -56.70 12.92 -4.30
N SER A 297 -57.88 12.53 -3.83
CA SER A 297 -58.11 11.86 -2.56
C SER A 297 -58.08 10.34 -2.78
N ARG A 298 -57.31 9.60 -1.97
CA ARG A 298 -57.74 8.28 -1.52
C ARG A 298 -57.10 7.92 -0.18
N LYS A 299 -57.93 7.96 0.86
CA LYS A 299 -57.67 7.41 2.19
C LYS A 299 -57.67 5.89 2.11
N THR A 300 -56.61 5.24 2.57
CA THR A 300 -56.66 3.89 3.14
C THR A 300 -55.66 3.76 4.29
N LYS A 301 -56.26 3.78 5.49
CA LYS A 301 -55.91 3.17 6.78
C LYS A 301 -54.46 2.74 7.04
N SER A 302 -53.94 3.29 8.13
CA SER A 302 -52.86 2.75 8.95
C SER A 302 -53.14 1.31 9.36
N SER A 303 -52.22 0.42 9.04
CA SER A 303 -52.02 -0.83 9.77
C SER A 303 -50.58 -0.87 10.24
N THR A 304 -50.45 -0.75 11.56
CA THR A 304 -49.26 -0.98 12.38
C THR A 304 -48.61 -2.30 11.99
N ALA A 305 -47.42 -2.24 11.40
CA ALA A 305 -46.51 -3.37 11.26
C ALA A 305 -45.13 -2.85 11.68
N GLY A 306 -44.51 -3.52 12.65
CA GLY A 306 -43.26 -3.09 13.28
C GLY A 306 -42.19 -2.82 12.23
N GLY A 307 -41.69 -1.59 12.21
CA GLY A 307 -40.59 -1.18 11.33
C GLY A 307 -39.34 -1.93 11.74
N THR A 308 -38.90 -2.87 10.90
CA THR A 308 -37.51 -3.30 10.84
C THR A 308 -36.65 -2.04 10.73
N GLY A 309 -35.82 -1.77 11.75
CA GLY A 309 -34.88 -0.66 11.71
C GLY A 309 -34.08 -0.71 10.42
N ASP A 310 -34.09 0.39 9.67
CA ASP A 310 -33.46 0.52 8.35
C ASP A 310 -31.95 0.19 8.48
N ASP A 311 -31.54 -0.95 7.91
CA ASP A 311 -30.18 -1.45 8.02
C ASP A 311 -29.20 -0.63 7.16
N GLU A 312 -28.35 0.15 7.83
CA GLU A 312 -27.35 1.01 7.20
C GLU A 312 -26.44 0.24 6.23
N TYR A 313 -25.99 -0.97 6.60
CA TYR A 313 -25.10 -1.78 5.77
C TYR A 313 -25.77 -2.19 4.46
N ALA A 314 -26.98 -2.74 4.54
CA ALA A 314 -27.78 -3.12 3.38
C ALA A 314 -28.05 -1.92 2.46
N ARG A 315 -28.38 -0.75 3.04
CA ARG A 315 -28.61 0.49 2.30
C ARG A 315 -27.36 0.95 1.54
N TYR A 316 -26.20 0.96 2.20
CA TYR A 316 -24.93 1.32 1.58
C TYR A 316 -24.55 0.36 0.43
N CYS A 317 -24.74 -0.94 0.63
CA CYS A 317 -24.43 -1.96 -0.37
C CYS A 317 -25.36 -1.90 -1.59
N ALA A 318 -26.61 -1.46 -1.41
CA ALA A 318 -27.57 -1.29 -2.50
C ALA A 318 -27.31 -0.05 -3.37
N GLU A 319 -26.59 0.93 -2.85
CA GLU A 319 -26.23 2.13 -3.61
C GLU A 319 -25.19 1.85 -4.70
N ASP A 320 -25.29 2.63 -5.78
CA ASP A 320 -24.28 2.66 -6.83
C ASP A 320 -22.89 3.07 -6.33
N VAL A 321 -21.88 2.75 -7.14
CA VAL A 321 -20.50 3.20 -6.92
C VAL A 321 -20.38 4.70 -7.18
N VAL A 322 -19.59 5.37 -6.35
CA VAL A 322 -19.34 6.80 -6.48
C VAL A 322 -18.24 7.06 -7.51
N ASN A 323 -18.62 7.69 -8.61
CA ASN A 323 -17.70 8.02 -9.71
C ASN A 323 -16.95 9.33 -9.45
N SER A 324 -16.08 9.34 -8.42
CA SER A 324 -15.22 10.49 -8.09
C SER A 324 -13.79 10.04 -7.81
N HIS A 325 -12.82 10.66 -8.50
CA HIS A 325 -11.39 10.39 -8.26
C HIS A 325 -10.96 10.77 -6.84
N HIS A 326 -11.51 11.87 -6.31
CA HIS A 326 -11.28 12.30 -4.94
C HIS A 326 -11.64 11.19 -3.94
N TYR A 327 -12.86 10.65 -3.99
CA TYR A 327 -13.28 9.60 -3.05
C TYR A 327 -12.65 8.23 -3.30
N ARG A 328 -12.16 7.99 -4.52
CA ARG A 328 -11.36 6.78 -4.79
C ARG A 328 -10.05 6.80 -4.02
N SER A 329 -9.41 7.97 -3.90
CA SER A 329 -8.14 8.15 -3.19
C SER A 329 -8.35 8.41 -1.70
N ARG A 330 -9.35 9.21 -1.32
CA ARG A 330 -9.67 9.57 0.06
C ARG A 330 -11.07 9.07 0.44
N PRO A 331 -11.28 7.75 0.60
CA PRO A 331 -12.60 7.19 0.89
C PRO A 331 -13.15 7.65 2.25
N ILE A 332 -12.28 7.96 3.22
CA ILE A 332 -12.67 8.47 4.55
C ILE A 332 -13.42 9.80 4.44
N ASP A 333 -13.07 10.67 3.48
CA ASP A 333 -13.72 11.97 3.32
C ASP A 333 -15.19 11.81 2.90
N TRP A 334 -15.52 10.76 2.14
CA TRP A 334 -16.91 10.44 1.82
C TRP A 334 -17.70 10.03 3.08
N TRP A 335 -17.10 9.21 3.95
CA TRP A 335 -17.73 8.77 5.20
C TRP A 335 -17.92 9.91 6.19
N LYS A 336 -16.99 10.88 6.25
CA LYS A 336 -17.17 12.09 7.06
C LYS A 336 -18.40 12.90 6.64
N ILE A 337 -18.59 13.07 5.33
CA ILE A 337 -19.73 13.83 4.79
C ILE A 337 -21.05 13.07 4.98
N ASN A 338 -21.03 11.75 4.84
CA ASN A 338 -22.21 10.90 4.95
C ASN A 338 -22.43 10.34 6.36
N ARG A 339 -21.70 10.83 7.37
CA ARG A 339 -21.82 10.38 8.77
C ARG A 339 -23.26 10.50 9.29
N ASN A 340 -23.97 11.56 8.93
CA ASN A 340 -25.37 11.75 9.35
C ASN A 340 -26.33 10.72 8.72
N ARG A 341 -25.99 10.20 7.53
CA ARG A 341 -26.77 9.17 6.82
C ARG A 341 -26.41 7.75 7.29
N TYR A 342 -25.18 7.59 7.76
CA TYR A 342 -24.56 6.33 8.18
C TYR A 342 -23.86 6.47 9.54
N PRO A 343 -24.58 6.81 10.62
CA PRO A 343 -23.96 7.16 11.91
C PRO A 343 -23.18 6.00 12.52
N ARG A 344 -23.68 4.76 12.42
CA ARG A 344 -23.01 3.57 12.97
C ARG A 344 -22.05 2.96 11.95
N LEU A 345 -22.44 2.89 10.69
CA LEU A 345 -21.65 2.26 9.64
C LEU A 345 -20.38 3.05 9.31
N SER A 346 -20.43 4.38 9.41
CA SER A 346 -19.24 5.23 9.21
C SER A 346 -18.12 4.91 10.21
N LEU A 347 -18.43 4.50 11.44
CA LEU A 347 -17.43 4.09 12.43
C LEU A 347 -16.69 2.83 11.97
N MET A 348 -17.45 1.79 11.58
CA MET A 348 -16.88 0.54 11.05
C MET A 348 -16.03 0.80 9.79
N ALA A 349 -16.53 1.65 8.88
CA ALA A 349 -15.83 2.00 7.66
C ALA A 349 -14.50 2.71 7.95
N VAL A 350 -14.48 3.68 8.87
CA VAL A 350 -13.26 4.39 9.27
C VAL A 350 -12.27 3.44 9.93
N ASP A 351 -12.71 2.57 10.84
CA ASP A 351 -11.84 1.59 11.50
C ASP A 351 -11.16 0.65 10.49
N MET A 352 -11.88 0.21 9.45
CA MET A 352 -11.31 -0.66 8.42
C MET A 352 -10.42 0.08 7.41
N LEU A 353 -10.77 1.31 7.03
CA LEU A 353 -10.01 2.10 6.04
C LEU A 353 -8.72 2.70 6.61
N THR A 354 -8.63 2.86 7.93
CA THR A 354 -7.45 3.43 8.61
C THR A 354 -6.36 2.40 8.94
N ILE A 355 -6.61 1.11 8.69
CA ILE A 355 -5.59 0.07 8.85
C ILE A 355 -4.43 0.36 7.87
N PRO A 356 -3.17 0.48 8.32
CA PRO A 356 -2.06 0.67 7.40
C PRO A 356 -1.81 -0.62 6.61
N SER A 357 -1.56 -0.51 5.30
CA SER A 357 -1.30 -1.69 4.46
C SER A 357 0.08 -2.33 4.70
N THR A 358 1.04 -1.57 5.23
CA THR A 358 2.39 -2.04 5.54
C THR A 358 3.06 -1.13 6.58
N SER A 359 3.96 -1.71 7.39
CA SER A 359 4.80 -0.96 8.35
C SER A 359 5.82 -0.02 7.68
N ALA A 360 6.01 -0.12 6.35
CA ALA A 360 7.00 0.65 5.61
C ALA A 360 6.80 2.17 5.66
N GLU A 361 5.57 2.66 5.91
CA GLU A 361 5.33 4.09 6.15
C GLU A 361 6.08 4.57 7.39
N SER A 362 6.03 3.79 8.49
CA SER A 362 6.79 4.10 9.70
C SER A 362 8.30 4.02 9.44
N GLU A 363 8.77 2.99 8.73
CA GLU A 363 10.19 2.84 8.36
C GLU A 363 10.70 4.00 7.51
N ARG A 364 9.85 4.59 6.65
CA ARG A 364 10.21 5.76 5.86
C ARG A 364 10.37 6.98 6.73
N THR A 365 9.45 7.27 7.64
CA THR A 365 9.59 8.39 8.58
C THR A 365 10.89 8.26 9.39
N PHE A 366 11.25 7.04 9.79
CA PHE A 366 12.54 6.76 10.43
C PHE A 366 13.74 6.87 9.48
N SER A 367 13.59 6.51 8.19
CA SER A 367 14.68 6.57 7.20
C SER A 367 14.90 7.96 6.62
N SER A 368 13.85 8.77 6.47
CA SER A 368 13.94 10.19 6.08
C SER A 368 14.57 11.04 7.20
N ALA A 369 14.58 10.54 8.43
CA ALA A 369 15.39 11.07 9.51
C ALA A 369 16.91 10.72 9.38
N GLY A 370 17.34 10.02 8.31
CA GLY A 370 18.74 9.77 7.96
C GLY A 370 19.09 10.35 6.58
N PRO A 371 19.92 11.41 6.50
CA PRO A 371 21.39 11.30 6.60
C PRO A 371 22.01 11.85 7.90
N ASN A 372 21.24 12.04 8.96
CA ASN A 372 21.78 12.44 10.28
C ASN A 372 22.09 11.24 11.19
N ALA A 373 21.73 10.02 10.78
CA ALA A 373 21.96 8.78 11.54
C ALA A 373 23.38 8.20 11.39
N THR A 374 24.23 8.74 10.50
CA THR A 374 25.66 8.44 10.46
C THR A 374 26.52 9.46 11.22
N GLU A 375 25.90 10.46 11.85
CA GLU A 375 26.50 11.24 12.94
C GLU A 375 26.12 10.60 14.30
N GLU A 376 26.43 9.32 14.51
CA GLU A 376 26.24 8.58 15.78
C GLU A 376 26.98 9.20 16.98
N SER A 377 27.60 10.38 16.84
CA SER A 377 28.27 11.11 17.93
C SER A 377 27.81 12.56 18.13
N ARG A 378 26.99 13.16 17.26
CA ARG A 378 26.53 14.56 17.42
C ARG A 378 25.03 14.70 17.68
N ALA A 379 24.16 13.96 16.99
CA ALA A 379 22.71 14.08 17.17
C ALA A 379 22.21 13.51 18.53
N ILE A 380 22.95 12.58 19.14
CA ILE A 380 22.66 12.07 20.50
C ILE A 380 22.88 13.16 21.58
N ARG A 381 23.63 14.22 21.25
CA ARG A 381 23.99 15.27 22.20
C ARG A 381 22.86 16.28 22.44
N ASP A 382 21.95 16.44 21.48
CA ASP A 382 20.82 17.39 21.54
C ASP A 382 19.45 16.73 21.70
N THR A 383 19.34 15.40 21.58
CA THR A 383 18.11 14.70 21.98
C THR A 383 18.02 14.67 23.51
N LYS A 384 17.02 15.37 24.07
CA LYS A 384 16.67 15.23 25.49
C LYS A 384 16.47 13.74 25.79
N ARG A 385 17.15 13.23 26.83
CA ARG A 385 16.97 11.84 27.26
C ARG A 385 15.48 11.57 27.56
N LEU A 386 15.04 10.32 27.40
CA LEU A 386 13.65 9.91 27.68
C LEU A 386 13.14 10.42 29.04
N GLU A 387 14.02 10.46 30.04
CA GLU A 387 13.78 10.97 31.40
C GLU A 387 13.50 12.48 31.51
N HIS A 388 13.83 13.26 30.48
CA HIS A 388 13.51 14.69 30.35
C HIS A 388 12.29 14.96 29.44
N ILE A 389 11.81 13.96 28.69
CA ILE A 389 10.63 14.07 27.81
C ILE A 389 9.37 13.58 28.53
N LEU A 390 9.49 12.52 29.34
CA LEU A 390 8.40 11.96 30.13
C LEU A 390 8.63 12.28 31.61
N PRO A 391 7.72 13.01 32.29
CA PRO A 391 7.88 13.32 33.70
C PRO A 391 7.83 12.04 34.53
N SER A 392 8.87 11.76 35.32
CA SER A 392 8.93 10.55 36.18
C SER A 392 8.10 10.69 37.48
N ASN A 393 7.18 11.66 37.51
CA ASN A 393 6.43 12.06 38.70
C ASN A 393 5.45 10.96 39.17
N THR A 394 4.88 10.18 38.25
CA THR A 394 3.96 9.08 38.58
C THR A 394 4.56 7.71 38.33
N GLY A 395 4.06 6.69 39.06
CA GLY A 395 4.41 5.29 38.83
C GLY A 395 4.11 4.83 37.40
N PHE A 396 3.08 5.40 36.77
CA PHE A 396 2.71 5.16 35.39
C PHE A 396 3.82 5.56 34.41
N TYR A 397 4.33 6.81 34.50
CA TYR A 397 5.38 7.28 33.59
C TYR A 397 6.73 6.57 33.82
N ARG A 398 7.01 6.14 35.06
CA ARG A 398 8.19 5.30 35.34
C ARG A 398 8.06 3.94 34.66
N ASN A 399 6.92 3.28 34.80
CA ASN A 399 6.63 2.00 34.16
C ASN A 399 6.61 2.11 32.62
N PHE A 400 6.13 3.25 32.10
CA PHE A 400 6.13 3.53 30.66
C PHE A 400 7.55 3.72 30.12
N THR A 401 8.35 4.53 30.82
CA THR A 401 9.75 4.76 30.45
C THR A 401 10.57 3.47 30.50
N ASP A 402 10.31 2.60 31.49
CA ASP A 402 10.95 1.29 31.60
C ASP A 402 10.55 0.34 30.46
N LEU A 403 9.27 0.33 30.07
CA LEU A 403 8.80 -0.43 28.91
C LEU A 403 9.50 0.05 27.63
N LEU A 404 9.54 1.36 27.39
CA LEU A 404 10.19 1.94 26.20
C LEU A 404 11.69 1.61 26.16
N ARG A 405 12.38 1.61 27.31
CA ARG A 405 13.79 1.19 27.39
C ARG A 405 14.01 -0.26 27.00
N LYS A 406 13.06 -1.16 27.31
CA LYS A 406 13.13 -2.60 26.99
C LYS A 406 12.72 -2.90 25.54
N VAL A 407 11.86 -2.06 24.96
CA VAL A 407 11.39 -2.19 23.56
C VAL A 407 12.39 -1.59 22.57
N PHE A 408 12.96 -0.43 22.88
CA PHE A 408 13.90 0.29 22.01
C PHE A 408 15.36 -0.03 22.33
N VAL A 409 15.71 -1.32 22.35
CA VAL A 409 17.10 -1.80 22.49
C VAL A 409 17.73 -2.01 21.12
N CYS A 410 18.92 -1.44 20.89
CA CYS A 410 19.65 -1.56 19.62
C CYS A 410 20.06 -3.01 19.29
N ASP A 411 20.46 -3.78 20.29
CA ASP A 411 20.72 -5.22 20.16
C ASP A 411 19.41 -6.00 20.18
N ALA A 412 19.05 -6.60 19.04
CA ALA A 412 17.83 -7.39 18.88
C ALA A 412 17.76 -8.60 19.82
N SER A 413 18.91 -9.14 20.22
CA SER A 413 19.02 -10.31 21.11
C SER A 413 18.62 -9.99 22.55
N ARG A 414 18.70 -8.70 22.93
CA ARG A 414 18.41 -8.18 24.28
C ARG A 414 17.06 -7.46 24.35
N ARG A 415 16.35 -7.35 23.23
CA ARG A 415 15.06 -6.68 23.13
C ARG A 415 13.95 -7.55 23.71
N ILE A 416 13.02 -6.93 24.43
CA ILE A 416 11.86 -7.64 24.95
C ILE A 416 10.96 -8.17 23.81
N THR A 417 10.45 -9.39 23.95
CA THR A 417 9.48 -9.94 22.99
C THR A 417 8.09 -9.36 23.20
N ALA A 418 7.22 -9.41 22.18
CA ALA A 418 5.85 -8.92 22.29
C ALA A 418 5.05 -9.57 23.44
N LYS A 419 5.24 -10.88 23.67
CA LYS A 419 4.62 -11.61 24.79
C LYS A 419 5.08 -11.10 26.15
N GLN A 420 6.36 -10.76 26.28
CA GLN A 420 6.93 -10.21 27.50
C GLN A 420 6.54 -8.74 27.71
N ALA A 421 6.39 -7.97 26.62
CA ALA A 421 5.92 -6.58 26.66
C ALA A 421 4.47 -6.48 27.16
N LEU A 422 3.59 -7.40 26.72
CA LEU A 422 2.19 -7.47 27.19
C LEU A 422 2.07 -7.77 28.69
N ASN A 423 3.04 -8.49 29.26
CA ASN A 423 3.11 -8.79 30.69
C ASN A 423 3.81 -7.69 31.50
N HIS A 424 4.15 -6.55 30.89
CA HIS A 424 4.86 -5.48 31.57
C HIS A 424 3.95 -4.76 32.58
N PRO A 425 4.47 -4.36 33.77
CA PRO A 425 3.69 -3.65 34.80
C PRO A 425 2.97 -2.39 34.31
N TRP A 426 3.44 -1.77 33.23
CA TRP A 426 2.77 -0.63 32.61
C TRP A 426 1.34 -0.97 32.15
N PHE A 427 1.13 -2.14 31.52
CA PHE A 427 -0.19 -2.59 31.09
C PHE A 427 -1.09 -3.06 32.24
N GLN A 428 -0.53 -3.17 33.45
CA GLN A 428 -1.24 -3.58 34.67
C GLN A 428 -1.50 -2.39 35.62
N THR A 429 -0.87 -1.24 35.36
CA THR A 429 -1.06 -0.03 36.16
C THR A 429 -2.32 0.66 35.70
N ILE A 430 -3.36 0.72 36.55
CA ILE A 430 -4.51 1.59 36.33
C ILE A 430 -3.96 3.02 36.30
N ALA A 431 -4.08 3.70 35.16
CA ALA A 431 -3.72 5.11 35.07
C ALA A 431 -4.54 5.88 36.12
N ALA A 432 -3.89 6.73 36.92
CA ALA A 432 -4.63 7.66 37.76
C ALA A 432 -5.59 8.45 36.86
N PRO A 433 -6.84 8.70 37.28
CA PRO A 433 -7.76 9.55 36.52
C PRO A 433 -7.05 10.88 36.26
N ASP A 434 -6.83 11.17 34.99
CA ASP A 434 -6.23 12.43 34.53
C ASP A 434 -7.25 13.57 34.76
N ASP A 435 -6.78 14.81 34.85
CA ASP A 435 -7.60 16.03 35.09
C ASP A 435 -8.76 16.17 34.07
N GLY A 436 -8.66 15.53 32.89
CA GLY A 436 -9.74 15.44 31.91
C GLY A 436 -10.93 14.56 32.34
N THR A 437 -10.70 13.59 33.23
CA THR A 437 -11.75 12.71 33.81
C THR A 437 -12.47 13.42 34.95
N GLU A 438 -11.73 14.16 35.79
CA GLU A 438 -12.32 14.99 36.85
C GLU A 438 -13.08 16.20 36.28
N ALA A 439 -12.61 16.81 35.17
CA ALA A 439 -13.33 17.88 34.49
C ALA A 439 -14.69 17.42 33.92
N ALA A 440 -14.76 16.18 33.42
CA ALA A 440 -16.02 15.58 32.97
C ALA A 440 -16.97 15.26 34.14
N GLN A 441 -16.43 14.82 35.28
CA GLN A 441 -17.20 14.57 36.51
C GLN A 441 -17.71 15.86 37.16
N PHE A 442 -16.91 16.92 37.20
CA PHE A 442 -17.32 18.25 37.70
C PHE A 442 -18.43 18.88 36.84
N GLN A 443 -18.40 18.68 35.52
CA GLN A 443 -19.48 19.13 34.63
C GLN A 443 -20.77 18.33 34.84
N LEU A 444 -20.67 17.03 35.11
CA LEU A 444 -21.82 16.17 35.45
C LEU A 444 -22.44 16.52 36.81
N ASP A 445 -21.63 16.85 37.80
CA ASP A 445 -22.11 17.23 39.15
C ASP A 445 -22.75 18.63 39.17
N GLN A 446 -22.22 19.61 38.42
CA GLN A 446 -22.89 20.91 38.24
C GLN A 446 -24.25 20.79 37.52
N HIS A 447 -24.39 19.83 36.62
CA HIS A 447 -25.67 19.55 35.94
C HIS A 447 -26.70 18.88 36.87
N ARG A 448 -26.23 18.15 37.90
CA ARG A 448 -27.05 17.52 38.93
C ARG A 448 -27.51 18.50 40.02
N GLU A 449 -26.66 19.43 40.44
CA GLU A 449 -27.05 20.47 41.42
C GLU A 449 -27.98 21.53 40.81
N GLY A 450 -27.84 21.83 39.51
CA GLY A 450 -28.76 22.71 38.79
C GLY A 450 -30.17 22.15 38.58
N THR A 451 -30.37 20.83 38.74
CA THR A 451 -31.67 20.16 38.61
C THR A 451 -32.37 19.90 39.95
N MET A 452 -31.72 20.16 41.09
CA MET A 452 -32.34 20.11 42.43
C MET A 452 -32.75 21.49 42.99
N ASN A 453 -32.32 22.59 42.37
CA ASN A 453 -32.63 23.98 42.78
C ASN A 453 -33.51 24.75 41.77
N ALA A 454 -34.13 24.06 40.81
CA ALA A 454 -35.20 24.58 39.95
C ALA A 454 -36.45 23.74 40.15
#